data_AF-A0A3D5K7Q7-F1
#
_entry.id   AF-A0A3D5K7Q7-F1
#
_cell.length_a   1.000
_cell.length_b   1.000
_cell.length_c   1.000
_cell.angle_alpha   90.00
_cell.angle_beta   90.00
_cell.angle_gamma   90.00
#
_symmetry.space_group_name_H-M   'P 1'
#
loop_
_entity.id
_entity.type
_entity.pdbx_description
1 polymer ?
#
loop_
_entity_poly.entity_id
_entity_poly.type
_entity_poly.pdbx_seq_one_letter_code
_entity_poly.pdbx_strand_id
1 'polypeptide(L)' 'MDGFMRALVSVWTDSGFAALTWENCVMILVGLVLLYLSIAKEYEPLLLLPIAFGCIMANFPNTG' A
#
# COMPACT_ATOMS: atom_id res chain seq x y z
N MET A 1 3.95 13.88 32.96
CA MET A 1 3.72 14.40 31.58
C MET A 1 4.42 13.54 30.52
N ASP A 2 5.08 12.45 30.91
CA ASP A 2 5.94 11.62 30.04
C ASP A 2 5.16 10.55 29.26
N GLY A 3 4.05 10.05 29.83
CA GLY A 3 3.20 9.05 29.17
C GLY A 3 2.49 9.58 27.93
N PHE A 4 2.04 10.84 27.95
CA PHE A 4 1.37 11.47 26.81
C PHE A 4 2.33 11.71 25.63
N MET A 5 3.55 12.19 25.91
CA MET A 5 4.57 12.36 24.86
C MET A 5 4.99 11.03 24.25
N ARG A 6 5.07 9.95 25.04
CA ARG A 6 5.34 8.60 24.51
C ARG A 6 4.22 8.10 23.61
N ALA A 7 2.95 8.34 23.96
CA ALA A 7 1.83 7.96 23.12
C ALA A 7 1.80 8.72 21.79
N LEU A 8 2.15 10.02 21.78
CA LEU A 8 2.27 10.78 20.54
C LEU A 8 3.43 10.27 19.68
N VAL A 9 4.57 9.94 20.29
CA VAL A 9 5.73 9.39 19.58
C VAL A 9 5.46 7.98 19.05
N SER A 10 4.75 7.13 19.79
CA SER A 10 4.39 5.79 19.32
C SER A 10 3.41 5.86 18.16
N VAL A 11 2.38 6.71 18.24
CA VAL A 11 1.46 6.93 17.12
C VAL A 11 2.19 7.44 15.88
N TRP A 12 3.20 8.29 16.04
CA TRP A 12 3.99 8.80 14.92
C TRP A 12 4.96 7.76 14.34
N THR A 13 5.60 6.95 15.19
CA THR A 13 6.61 5.97 14.78
C THR A 13 5.98 4.68 14.25
N ASP A 14 4.87 4.24 14.86
CA ASP A 14 4.08 3.08 14.42
C ASP A 14 3.05 3.44 13.34
N SER A 15 2.97 4.73 12.96
CA SER A 15 2.14 5.10 11.82
C SER A 15 2.65 4.35 10.59
N GLY A 16 1.74 3.70 9.85
CA GLY A 16 2.11 2.98 8.62
C GLY A 16 2.87 3.87 7.62
N PHE A 17 2.77 5.19 7.73
CA PHE A 17 3.57 6.13 6.95
C PHE A 17 5.08 6.09 7.25
N ALA A 18 5.52 5.71 8.45
CA ALA A 18 6.94 5.54 8.78
C ALA A 18 7.55 4.27 8.15
N ALA A 19 6.72 3.25 7.89
CA ALA A 19 7.11 2.00 7.25
C ALA A 19 6.94 2.02 5.71
N LEU A 20 6.46 3.14 5.14
CA LEU A 20 6.35 3.32 3.69
C LEU A 20 7.74 3.52 3.09
N THR A 21 8.33 2.44 2.57
CA THR A 21 9.52 2.56 1.72
C THR A 21 9.14 3.10 0.35
N TRP A 22 10.09 3.72 -0.35
CA TRP A 22 9.90 4.17 -1.72
C TRP A 22 9.55 3.00 -2.68
N GLU A 23 10.05 1.79 -2.39
CA GLU A 23 9.77 0.57 -3.16
C GLU A 23 8.28 0.20 -3.09
N ASN A 24 7.70 0.25 -1.89
CA ASN A 24 6.28 0.02 -1.68
C ASN A 24 5.42 1.03 -2.44
N CYS A 25 5.80 2.31 -2.44
CA CYS A 25 5.13 3.34 -3.23
C CYS A 25 5.13 3.02 -4.74
N VAL A 26 6.28 2.60 -5.28
CA VAL A 26 6.41 2.24 -6.69
C VAL A 26 5.52 1.05 -7.03
N MET A 27 5.50 0.01 -6.20
CA MET A 27 4.70 -1.18 -6.43
C MET A 27 3.19 -0.94 -6.31
N ILE A 28 2.75 -0.08 -5.39
CA ILE A 28 1.35 0.38 -5.34
C ILE A 28 0.99 1.10 -6.64
N LEU A 29 1.88 1.95 -7.16
CA LEU A 29 1.66 2.67 -8.41
C LEU A 29 1.56 1.72 -9.60
N VAL A 30 2.40 0.68 -9.65
CA VAL A 30 2.28 -0.42 -10.63
C VAL A 30 0.94 -1.16 -10.49
N GLY A 31 0.54 -1.49 -9.26
CA GLY A 31 -0.76 -2.11 -8.98
C GLY A 31 -1.94 -1.26 -9.48
N LEU A 32 -1.89 0.06 -9.30
CA LEU A 32 -2.89 1.00 -9.82
C LEU A 32 -2.91 1.05 -11.35
N VAL A 33 -1.74 0.98 -12.00
CA VAL A 33 -1.65 0.88 -13.47
C VAL A 33 -2.28 -0.42 -13.97
N LEU A 34 -2.00 -1.55 -13.32
CA LEU A 34 -2.62 -2.84 -13.66
C LEU A 34 -4.13 -2.84 -13.42
N LEU A 35 -4.60 -2.18 -12.35
CA LEU A 35 -6.02 -1.98 -12.08
C LEU A 35 -6.68 -1.12 -13.17
N TYR A 36 -6.00 -0.06 -13.62
CA TYR A 36 -6.48 0.77 -14.73
C TYR A 36 -6.57 -0.03 -16.02
N LEU A 37 -5.57 -0.86 -16.33
CA LEU A 37 -5.57 -1.72 -17.53
C LEU A 37 -6.69 -2.77 -17.48
N SER A 38 -6.99 -3.33 -16.31
CA SER A 38 -8.05 -4.34 -16.19
C SER A 38 -9.45 -3.75 -16.27
N ILE A 39 -9.67 -2.53 -15.75
CA ILE A 39 -11.00 -1.89 -15.74
C ILE A 39 -11.23 -1.03 -16.98
N ALA A 40 -10.31 -0.11 -17.30
CA ALA A 40 -10.52 0.87 -18.36
C ALA A 40 -10.17 0.33 -19.76
N LYS A 41 -9.28 -0.67 -19.83
CA LYS A 41 -8.86 -1.29 -21.10
C LYS A 41 -9.30 -2.74 -21.25
N GLU A 42 -9.96 -3.31 -20.23
CA GLU A 42 -10.47 -4.69 -20.23
C GLU A 42 -9.42 -5.74 -20.64
N TYR A 43 -8.14 -5.49 -20.33
CA TYR A 43 -7.08 -6.50 -20.53
C TYR A 43 -7.20 -7.56 -19.44
N GLU A 44 -7.57 -8.78 -19.86
CA GLU A 44 -7.75 -9.97 -19.01
C GLU A 44 -8.31 -9.66 -17.62
N PRO A 45 -9.51 -9.05 -17.52
CA PRO A 45 -10.03 -8.50 -16.26
C PRO A 45 -10.18 -9.57 -15.17
N LEU A 46 -10.48 -10.81 -15.55
CA LEU A 46 -10.57 -11.95 -14.62
C LEU A 46 -9.24 -12.27 -13.92
N LEU A 47 -8.10 -11.99 -14.55
CA LEU A 47 -6.77 -12.28 -14.01
C LEU A 47 -6.07 -11.03 -13.48
N LEU A 48 -6.05 -9.93 -14.26
CA LEU A 48 -5.33 -8.72 -13.84
C LEU A 48 -5.98 -8.03 -12.65
N LEU A 49 -7.31 -8.11 -12.48
CA LEU A 49 -7.99 -7.50 -11.35
C LEU A 49 -7.53 -8.09 -10.00
N PRO A 50 -7.58 -9.42 -9.76
CA PRO A 50 -7.06 -9.99 -8.51
C PRO A 50 -5.54 -9.82 -8.35
N ILE A 51 -4.76 -9.82 -9.44
CA ILE A 51 -3.31 -9.54 -9.38
C ILE A 51 -3.04 -8.10 -8.93
N ALA A 52 -3.74 -7.12 -9.50
CA ALA A 52 -3.62 -5.71 -9.14
C ALA A 52 -3.97 -5.47 -7.67
N PHE A 53 -5.08 -6.07 -7.19
CA PHE A 53 -5.45 -6.02 -5.78
C PHE A 53 -4.41 -6.68 -4.88
N GLY A 54 -3.88 -7.86 -5.27
CA GLY A 54 -2.82 -8.54 -4.54
C GLY A 54 -1.54 -7.71 -4.43
N CYS A 55 -1.11 -7.08 -5.52
CA CYS A 55 0.05 -6.18 -5.53
C CYS A 55 -0.16 -4.97 -4.60
N ILE A 56 -1.32 -4.32 -4.65
CA ILE A 56 -1.60 -3.17 -3.78
C ILE A 56 -1.59 -3.60 -2.31
N MET A 57 -2.30 -4.69 -1.96
CA MET A 57 -2.36 -5.18 -0.58
C MET A 57 -1.01 -5.64 -0.04
N ALA A 58 -0.21 -6.37 -0.83
CA ALA A 58 1.09 -6.86 -0.39
C ALA A 58 2.13 -5.74 -0.19
N ASN A 59 1.93 -4.59 -0.82
CA ASN A 59 2.84 -3.44 -0.72
C ASN A 59 2.29 -2.35 0.21
N PHE A 60 1.17 -2.58 0.88
CA PHE A 60 0.70 -1.65 1.92
C PHE A 60 1.71 -1.61 3.07
N PRO A 61 2.00 -0.42 3.62
CA PRO A 61 2.91 -0.29 4.76
C PRO A 61 2.47 -1.14 5.93
N ASN A 62 3.45 -1.69 6.66
CA ASN A 62 3.23 -2.51 7.85
C ASN A 62 2.40 -3.78 7.57
N THR A 63 2.38 -4.25 6.33
CA THR A 63 1.83 -5.56 5.95
C THR A 63 3.00 -6.55 5.86
N GLY A 64 3.17 -7.35 6.90
CA GLY A 64 4.30 -8.27 7.10
C GLY A 64 4.48 -8.63 8.56
#